data_AF-A0A9D3VU92-F1
#
_entry.id   AF-A0A9D3VU92-F1
#
_cell.length_a   1.000
_cell.length_b   1.000
_cell.length_c   1.000
_cell.angle_alpha   90.00
_cell.angle_beta   90.00
_cell.angle_gamma   90.00
#
_symmetry.space_group_name_H-M   'P 1'
#
loop_
_entity.id
_entity.type
_entity.pdbx_description
1 polymer ?
#
loop_
_entity_poly.entity_id
_entity_poly.type
_entity_poly.pdbx_seq_one_letter_code
_entity_poly.pdbx_strand_id
1 'polypeptide(L)'
;MPATDYQGTSSPLTNIGRSLLPVRRDQVHAMESPIGGSASNEAEIESFQRQVADRFHDLASVPSDELLSLPWVRKLLDVFLCCQEEFRVILFNNIALVKKPPMDRLIADFYERTVKALDVCNAIRDGIEQIRQWQKLLEIVLCALGDSNVGYQRSLGEGQFRRARKALIDLAIGMLDEKDSGQALAHRNRSFGRHNTSGSHSKDHHHRSLGHFRSLSWSVSRSWSAARQLQAIGNNLAAPRGNEVLATNGLAVPVYTMGSVLLFVMWALVAAIPCQDRGLQVHFNVPRQFPWSAPILCLHERILEESKRRDRKNACGLLREIYQMEKCSRLLGELADSVQFPLSEDKEREVKQRVKELEQVLDALKEDLEPLEKQVREVFHRIVRSRTEGLDSFARGHNPE
;
A
#
# COMPACT_ATOMS: atom_id res chain seq x y z
N MET A 1 -33.71 33.97 -62.17
CA MET A 1 -32.68 34.88 -62.75
C MET A 1 -31.31 34.34 -62.34
N PRO A 2 -30.36 34.27 -63.29
CA PRO A 2 -29.80 33.01 -63.85
C PRO A 2 -28.46 32.60 -63.21
N ALA A 3 -28.07 31.31 -63.19
CA ALA A 3 -27.43 30.48 -64.25
C ALA A 3 -25.94 30.85 -64.46
N THR A 4 -24.96 29.95 -64.63
CA THR A 4 -24.83 28.68 -65.39
C THR A 4 -23.59 27.92 -64.86
N ASP A 5 -23.65 26.62 -64.58
CA ASP A 5 -23.28 25.47 -65.43
C ASP A 5 -21.88 25.50 -66.09
N TYR A 6 -21.05 24.47 -65.86
CA TYR A 6 -20.85 23.39 -66.84
C TYR A 6 -19.95 22.23 -66.32
N GLN A 7 -20.48 21.01 -66.52
CA GLN A 7 -19.83 19.68 -66.52
C GLN A 7 -18.76 19.61 -67.65
N GLY A 8 -17.82 18.67 -67.76
CA GLY A 8 -17.61 17.39 -67.10
C GLY A 8 -16.44 16.61 -67.75
N THR A 9 -16.10 15.50 -67.09
CA THR A 9 -15.65 14.19 -67.64
C THR A 9 -14.59 14.12 -68.75
N SER A 10 -13.50 13.40 -68.48
CA SER A 10 -13.24 12.02 -68.99
C SER A 10 -11.77 11.59 -68.83
N SER A 11 -11.56 10.38 -68.30
CA SER A 11 -10.37 9.53 -68.57
C SER A 11 -10.64 8.74 -69.88
N PRO A 12 -9.69 8.06 -70.59
CA PRO A 12 -8.56 7.29 -70.03
C PRO A 12 -7.31 7.03 -70.96
N LEU A 13 -6.42 6.16 -70.46
CA LEU A 13 -5.45 5.25 -71.15
C LEU A 13 -4.03 5.69 -71.57
N THR A 14 -3.07 5.04 -70.88
CA THR A 14 -1.82 4.38 -71.35
C THR A 14 -0.75 5.15 -72.12
N ASN A 15 0.47 5.24 -71.55
CA ASN A 15 1.63 4.52 -72.13
C ASN A 15 2.91 4.50 -71.26
N ILE A 16 3.63 3.40 -71.49
CA ILE A 16 4.94 2.90 -71.02
C ILE A 16 6.11 3.88 -71.29
N GLY A 17 7.09 3.97 -70.38
CA GLY A 17 8.38 4.61 -70.71
C GLY A 17 9.40 4.85 -69.58
N ARG A 18 10.21 3.83 -69.27
CA ARG A 18 11.65 3.82 -68.88
C ARG A 18 12.22 4.74 -67.77
N SER A 19 13.01 4.08 -66.93
CA SER A 19 13.94 4.56 -65.90
C SER A 19 14.90 5.68 -66.32
N LEU A 20 15.14 6.63 -65.41
CA LEU A 20 16.44 7.28 -65.20
C LEU A 20 16.54 7.74 -63.73
N LEU A 21 17.45 7.11 -62.97
CA LEU A 21 17.94 7.62 -61.69
C LEU A 21 18.80 8.87 -61.94
N PRO A 22 18.82 9.81 -60.98
CA PRO A 22 20.08 10.41 -60.60
C PRO A 22 20.29 10.27 -59.09
N VAL A 23 21.32 9.48 -58.78
CA VAL A 23 22.08 9.50 -57.53
C VAL A 23 22.49 10.95 -57.24
N ARG A 24 21.91 11.54 -56.19
CA ARG A 24 22.56 12.59 -55.42
C ARG A 24 22.70 12.08 -54.00
N ARG A 25 23.94 11.69 -53.68
CA ARG A 25 24.46 11.62 -52.32
C ARG A 25 24.24 13.00 -51.69
N ASP A 26 23.23 13.12 -50.85
CA ASP A 26 23.21 14.19 -49.87
C ASP A 26 23.91 13.65 -48.62
N GLN A 27 25.10 14.20 -48.43
CA GLN A 27 26.04 13.86 -47.38
C GLN A 27 25.48 14.49 -46.11
N VAL A 28 24.67 13.74 -45.37
CA VAL A 28 24.23 14.16 -44.03
C VAL A 28 25.49 14.15 -43.17
N HIS A 29 26.02 15.34 -42.90
CA HIS A 29 26.97 15.55 -41.82
C HIS A 29 26.26 15.14 -40.53
N ALA A 30 26.45 13.88 -40.13
CA ALA A 30 26.38 13.47 -38.75
C ALA A 30 27.44 14.29 -38.02
N MET A 31 27.02 15.40 -37.42
CA MET A 31 27.80 16.05 -36.40
C MET A 31 27.81 15.09 -35.22
N GLU A 32 28.86 14.28 -35.14
CA GLU A 32 29.20 13.50 -33.95
C GLU A 32 29.19 14.47 -32.76
N SER A 33 28.14 14.38 -31.96
CA SER A 33 28.08 15.02 -30.67
C SER A 33 29.17 14.37 -29.81
N PRO A 34 30.10 15.14 -29.21
CA PRO A 34 31.24 14.56 -28.50
C PRO A 34 30.83 14.11 -27.10
N ILE A 35 29.85 13.20 -26.97
CA ILE A 35 29.51 12.56 -25.69
C ILE A 35 28.93 11.17 -25.96
N GLY A 36 29.79 10.14 -25.98
CA GLY A 36 29.37 8.73 -26.03
C GLY A 36 28.58 8.23 -24.80
N GLY A 37 28.05 9.14 -23.96
CA GLY A 37 27.29 8.84 -22.75
C GLY A 37 25.77 9.01 -22.89
N SER A 38 25.25 9.76 -23.87
CA SER A 38 23.79 10.00 -23.97
C SER A 38 23.01 8.74 -24.38
N ALA A 39 23.53 7.98 -25.34
CA ALA A 39 22.88 6.75 -25.81
C ALA A 39 22.90 5.63 -24.76
N SER A 40 23.96 5.55 -23.95
CA SER A 40 24.05 4.59 -22.84
C SER A 40 23.04 4.92 -21.74
N ASN A 41 22.89 6.20 -21.40
CA ASN A 41 21.94 6.66 -20.39
C ASN A 41 20.48 6.46 -20.85
N GLU A 42 20.19 6.73 -22.12
CA GLU A 42 18.87 6.49 -22.70
C GLU A 42 18.49 5.01 -22.63
N ALA A 43 19.40 4.11 -23.00
CA ALA A 43 19.19 2.66 -22.89
C ALA A 43 18.98 2.17 -21.45
N GLU A 44 19.74 2.72 -20.47
CA GLU A 44 19.56 2.42 -19.04
C GLU A 44 18.17 2.86 -18.55
N ILE A 45 17.74 4.09 -18.90
CA ILE A 45 16.43 4.62 -18.53
C ILE A 45 15.31 3.79 -19.17
N GLU A 46 15.41 3.47 -20.45
CA GLU A 46 14.42 2.62 -21.12
C GLU A 46 14.32 1.22 -20.49
N SER A 47 15.46 0.61 -20.14
CA SER A 47 15.50 -0.67 -19.44
C SER A 47 14.74 -0.59 -18.12
N PHE A 48 14.98 0.45 -17.32
CA PHE A 48 14.26 0.68 -16.08
C PHE A 48 12.74 0.83 -16.30
N GLN A 49 12.32 1.62 -17.30
CA GLN A 49 10.90 1.78 -17.63
C GLN A 49 10.22 0.44 -17.97
N ARG A 50 10.90 -0.42 -18.76
CA ARG A 50 10.41 -1.77 -19.10
C ARG A 50 10.34 -2.67 -17.87
N GLN A 51 11.39 -2.70 -17.05
CA GLN A 51 11.43 -3.54 -15.85
C GLN A 51 10.32 -3.17 -14.86
N VAL A 52 10.06 -1.87 -14.65
CA VAL A 52 8.91 -1.42 -13.86
C VAL A 52 7.60 -1.93 -14.49
N ALA A 53 7.45 -1.81 -15.81
CA ALA A 53 6.23 -2.26 -16.51
C ALA A 53 6.00 -3.77 -16.35
N ASP A 54 7.03 -4.59 -16.58
CA ASP A 54 6.97 -6.05 -16.48
C ASP A 54 6.61 -6.48 -15.05
N ARG A 55 7.28 -5.90 -14.04
CA ARG A 55 7.00 -6.19 -12.62
C ARG A 55 5.56 -5.86 -12.23
N PHE A 56 5.02 -4.73 -12.68
CA PHE A 56 3.64 -4.35 -12.40
C PHE A 56 2.62 -5.14 -13.23
N HIS A 57 2.99 -5.58 -14.44
CA HIS A 57 2.17 -6.48 -15.23
C HIS A 57 2.03 -7.85 -14.54
N ASP A 58 3.14 -8.40 -14.04
CA ASP A 58 3.15 -9.65 -13.26
C ASP A 58 2.44 -9.54 -11.91
N LEU A 59 2.37 -8.34 -11.34
CA LEU A 59 1.58 -8.07 -10.14
C LEU A 59 0.08 -7.96 -10.46
N ALA A 60 -0.26 -7.47 -11.65
CA ALA A 60 -1.62 -7.31 -12.15
C ALA A 60 -2.23 -8.60 -12.72
N SER A 61 -1.44 -9.62 -13.03
CA SER A 61 -1.92 -10.88 -13.61
C SER A 61 -2.65 -11.79 -12.63
N VAL A 62 -2.61 -11.48 -11.32
CA VAL A 62 -3.30 -12.28 -10.30
C VAL A 62 -4.82 -12.24 -10.46
N PRO A 63 -5.54 -13.34 -10.16
CA PRO A 63 -6.99 -13.35 -10.18
C PRO A 63 -7.57 -12.48 -9.04
N SER A 64 -8.85 -12.12 -9.13
CA SER A 64 -9.48 -11.17 -8.19
C SER A 64 -9.62 -11.69 -6.76
N ASP A 65 -9.56 -13.01 -6.55
CA ASP A 65 -9.57 -13.67 -5.24
C ASP A 65 -8.20 -13.67 -4.53
N GLU A 66 -7.12 -13.43 -5.27
CA GLU A 66 -5.76 -13.27 -4.72
C GLU A 66 -5.35 -11.80 -4.54
N LEU A 67 -6.03 -10.89 -5.24
CA LEU A 67 -5.81 -9.44 -5.13
C LEU A 67 -5.99 -8.98 -3.67
N LEU A 68 -5.04 -8.17 -3.17
CA LEU A 68 -5.01 -7.68 -1.79
C LEU A 68 -4.99 -8.79 -0.72
N SER A 69 -4.48 -9.98 -1.05
CA SER A 69 -4.06 -10.97 -0.05
C SER A 69 -2.72 -10.60 0.58
N LEU A 70 -2.41 -11.16 1.75
CA LEU A 70 -1.09 -10.98 2.38
C LEU A 70 0.07 -11.31 1.41
N PRO A 71 0.11 -12.46 0.71
CA PRO A 71 1.15 -12.74 -0.29
C PRO A 71 1.22 -11.70 -1.41
N TRP A 72 0.08 -11.20 -1.89
CA TRP A 72 0.05 -10.18 -2.94
C TRP A 72 0.64 -8.85 -2.46
N VAL A 73 0.30 -8.41 -1.23
CA VAL A 73 0.87 -7.19 -0.64
C VAL A 73 2.38 -7.34 -0.44
N ARG A 74 2.86 -8.52 -0.02
CA ARG A 74 4.30 -8.80 0.06
C ARG A 74 4.98 -8.69 -1.31
N LYS A 75 4.39 -9.27 -2.35
CA LYS A 75 4.88 -9.16 -3.74
C LYS A 75 4.92 -7.70 -4.21
N LEU A 76 3.92 -6.89 -3.86
CA LEU A 76 3.92 -5.44 -4.14
C LEU A 76 5.12 -4.73 -3.48
N LEU A 77 5.42 -5.05 -2.22
CA LEU A 77 6.58 -4.47 -1.52
C LEU A 77 7.90 -4.93 -2.15
N ASP A 78 8.02 -6.19 -2.54
CA ASP A 78 9.20 -6.71 -3.23
C ASP A 78 9.42 -6.00 -4.58
N VAL A 79 8.35 -5.78 -5.35
CA VAL A 79 8.39 -4.98 -6.59
C VAL A 79 8.88 -3.56 -6.31
N PHE A 80 8.34 -2.89 -5.28
CA PHE A 80 8.79 -1.55 -4.88
C PHE A 80 10.28 -1.53 -4.54
N LEU A 81 10.75 -2.50 -3.75
CA LEU A 81 12.13 -2.62 -3.30
C LEU A 81 13.09 -2.87 -4.47
N CYS A 82 12.68 -3.67 -5.47
CA CYS A 82 13.45 -3.87 -6.70
C CYS A 82 13.53 -2.58 -7.54
N CYS A 83 12.39 -1.92 -7.78
CA CYS A 83 12.35 -0.65 -8.52
C CYS A 83 13.20 0.43 -7.85
N GLN A 84 13.17 0.50 -6.51
CA GLN A 84 13.97 1.44 -5.75
C GLN A 84 15.48 1.18 -5.91
N GLU A 85 15.90 -0.08 -5.93
CA GLU A 85 17.32 -0.44 -6.08
C GLU A 85 17.84 -0.11 -7.48
N GLU A 86 17.08 -0.42 -8.53
CA GLU A 86 17.42 -0.02 -9.90
C GLU A 86 17.49 1.50 -10.03
N PHE A 87 16.50 2.21 -9.47
CA PHE A 87 16.50 3.68 -9.43
C PHE A 87 17.74 4.24 -8.71
N ARG A 88 18.13 3.65 -7.58
CA ARG A 88 19.33 4.03 -6.82
C ARG A 88 20.60 3.89 -7.67
N VAL A 89 20.71 2.80 -8.44
CA VAL A 89 21.85 2.58 -9.35
C VAL A 89 21.90 3.65 -10.44
N ILE A 90 20.77 4.01 -11.06
CA ILE A 90 20.70 5.09 -12.07
C ILE A 90 21.19 6.42 -11.49
N LEU A 91 20.73 6.77 -10.27
CA LEU A 91 21.17 8.00 -9.60
C LEU A 91 22.68 7.99 -9.30
N PHE A 92 23.20 6.83 -8.86
CA PHE A 92 24.60 6.67 -8.54
C PHE A 92 25.49 6.80 -9.80
N ASN A 93 25.11 6.14 -10.89
CA ASN A 93 25.81 6.22 -12.18
C ASN A 93 25.85 7.66 -12.74
N ASN A 94 24.83 8.46 -12.40
CA ASN A 94 24.67 9.83 -12.89
C ASN A 94 24.87 10.90 -11.79
N ILE A 95 25.60 10.58 -10.72
CA ILE A 95 25.71 11.44 -9.53
C ILE A 95 26.18 12.87 -9.82
N ALA A 96 27.05 13.04 -10.82
CA ALA A 96 27.55 14.36 -11.22
C ALA A 96 26.48 15.26 -11.85
N LEU A 97 25.48 14.67 -12.52
CA LEU A 97 24.32 15.38 -13.07
C LEU A 97 23.26 15.60 -11.99
N VAL A 98 23.05 14.62 -11.11
CA VAL A 98 22.11 14.68 -9.99
C VAL A 98 22.40 15.85 -9.05
N LYS A 99 23.68 16.17 -8.83
CA LYS A 99 24.10 17.29 -7.97
C LYS A 99 23.89 18.69 -8.58
N LYS A 100 23.53 18.78 -9.86
CA LYS A 100 23.41 20.05 -10.58
C LYS A 100 21.95 20.42 -10.79
N PRO A 101 21.62 21.72 -10.84
CA PRO A 101 20.30 22.16 -11.30
C PRO A 101 19.98 21.71 -12.72
N PRO A 102 18.73 21.31 -13.02
CA PRO A 102 17.57 21.29 -12.13
C PRO A 102 17.36 19.97 -11.38
N MET A 103 18.27 18.99 -11.51
CA MET A 103 18.10 17.65 -10.94
C MET A 103 18.16 17.61 -9.42
N ASP A 104 19.00 18.46 -8.81
CA ASP A 104 19.11 18.60 -7.35
C ASP A 104 17.73 18.87 -6.69
N ARG A 105 16.93 19.74 -7.30
CA ARG A 105 15.57 20.07 -6.84
C ARG A 105 14.61 18.91 -7.01
N LEU A 106 14.62 18.25 -8.17
CA LEU A 106 13.75 17.09 -8.43
C LEU A 106 14.00 15.95 -7.43
N ILE A 107 15.27 15.74 -7.07
CA ILE A 107 15.67 14.74 -6.08
C ILE A 107 15.31 15.18 -4.66
N ALA A 108 15.50 16.45 -4.31
CA ALA A 108 15.05 16.99 -3.03
C ALA A 108 13.54 16.82 -2.84
N ASP A 109 12.74 17.17 -3.85
CA ASP A 109 11.29 17.02 -3.84
C ASP A 109 10.90 15.53 -3.76
N PHE A 110 11.62 14.64 -4.45
CA PHE A 110 11.41 13.20 -4.32
C PHE A 110 11.65 12.74 -2.87
N TYR A 111 12.75 13.15 -2.24
CA TYR A 111 13.04 12.77 -0.86
C TYR A 111 12.04 13.36 0.13
N GLU A 112 11.51 14.55 -0.11
CA GLU A 112 10.41 15.10 0.71
C GLU A 112 9.18 14.20 0.69
N ARG A 113 8.79 13.69 -0.49
CA ARG A 113 7.70 12.70 -0.63
C ARG A 113 8.01 11.40 0.11
N THR A 114 9.27 10.94 0.05
CA THR A 114 9.65 9.72 0.79
C THR A 114 9.53 9.88 2.31
N VAL A 115 9.72 11.09 2.86
CA VAL A 115 9.46 11.35 4.29
C VAL A 115 7.98 11.14 4.62
N LYS A 116 7.06 11.61 3.77
CA LYS A 116 5.62 11.34 3.93
C LYS A 116 5.30 9.84 3.85
N ALA A 117 6.01 9.11 2.99
CA ALA A 117 5.88 7.66 2.90
C ALA A 117 6.35 6.93 4.18
N LEU A 118 7.34 7.47 4.92
CA LEU A 118 7.73 6.94 6.23
C LEU A 118 6.59 7.05 7.25
N ASP A 119 5.84 8.14 7.24
CA ASP A 119 4.64 8.31 8.08
C ASP A 119 3.58 7.27 7.74
N VAL A 120 3.39 6.96 6.45
CA VAL A 120 2.52 5.86 6.01
C VAL A 120 3.02 4.51 6.52
N CYS A 121 4.31 4.20 6.37
CA CYS A 121 4.88 2.94 6.86
C CYS A 121 4.65 2.73 8.37
N ASN A 122 4.76 3.81 9.16
CA ASN A 122 4.45 3.77 10.60
C ASN A 122 2.99 3.40 10.86
N ALA A 123 2.05 4.07 10.19
CA ALA A 123 0.63 3.78 10.35
C ALA A 123 0.27 2.36 9.88
N ILE A 124 0.92 1.88 8.82
CA ILE A 124 0.73 0.52 8.31
C ILE A 124 1.22 -0.53 9.32
N ARG A 125 2.38 -0.30 9.96
CA ARG A 125 2.84 -1.17 11.05
C ARG A 125 1.83 -1.20 12.20
N ASP A 126 1.26 -0.05 12.57
CA ASP A 126 0.26 0.00 13.64
C ASP A 126 -1.04 -0.72 13.24
N GLY A 127 -1.44 -0.63 11.96
CA GLY A 127 -2.52 -1.43 11.39
C GLY A 127 -2.25 -2.93 11.38
N ILE A 128 -1.01 -3.36 11.14
CA ILE A 128 -0.59 -4.77 11.29
C ILE A 128 -0.72 -5.22 12.74
N GLU A 129 -0.33 -4.40 13.72
CA GLU A 129 -0.52 -4.72 15.14
C GLU A 129 -2.01 -4.81 15.51
N GLN A 130 -2.87 -3.98 14.91
CA GLN A 130 -4.32 -4.10 15.08
C GLN A 130 -4.83 -5.46 14.56
N ILE A 131 -4.34 -5.92 13.40
CA ILE A 131 -4.67 -7.26 12.88
C ILE A 131 -4.20 -8.36 13.84
N ARG A 132 -3.00 -8.23 14.44
CA ARG A 132 -2.51 -9.17 15.47
C ARG A 132 -3.40 -9.20 16.72
N GLN A 133 -3.97 -8.06 17.12
CA GLN A 133 -4.90 -8.02 18.24
C GLN A 133 -6.20 -8.77 17.92
N TRP A 134 -6.73 -8.60 16.71
CA TRP A 134 -7.88 -9.35 16.23
C TRP A 134 -7.62 -10.86 16.15
N GLN A 135 -6.42 -11.23 15.68
CA GLN A 135 -5.95 -12.62 15.66
C GLN A 135 -5.99 -13.25 17.07
N LYS A 136 -5.49 -12.55 18.10
CA LYS A 136 -5.54 -13.03 19.50
C LYS A 136 -6.98 -13.26 20.00
N LEU A 137 -7.94 -12.43 19.58
CA LEU A 137 -9.35 -12.62 19.92
C LEU A 137 -9.93 -13.87 19.25
N LEU A 138 -9.61 -14.09 17.98
CA LEU A 138 -9.98 -15.30 17.26
C LEU A 138 -9.33 -16.56 17.84
N GLU A 139 -8.09 -16.49 18.34
CA GLU A 139 -7.44 -17.61 19.03
C GLU A 139 -8.19 -18.00 20.31
N ILE A 140 -8.78 -17.04 21.03
CA ILE A 140 -9.65 -17.33 22.18
C ILE A 140 -10.90 -18.10 21.73
N VAL A 141 -11.50 -17.72 20.60
CA VAL A 141 -12.65 -18.43 20.01
C VAL A 141 -12.26 -19.85 19.63
N LEU A 142 -11.12 -20.03 18.95
CA LEU A 142 -10.58 -21.33 18.57
C LEU A 142 -10.30 -22.20 19.80
N CYS A 143 -9.73 -21.64 20.87
CA CYS A 143 -9.47 -22.38 22.10
C CYS A 143 -10.75 -22.78 22.84
N ALA A 144 -11.82 -21.98 22.75
CA ALA A 144 -13.09 -22.23 23.42
C ALA A 144 -13.95 -23.26 22.68
N LEU A 145 -14.01 -23.16 21.35
CA LEU A 145 -14.90 -23.98 20.50
C LEU A 145 -14.18 -25.11 19.75
N GLY A 146 -12.85 -25.08 19.69
CA GLY A 146 -12.04 -26.09 19.03
C GLY A 146 -11.79 -27.32 19.89
N ASP A 147 -11.47 -28.42 19.21
CA ASP A 147 -11.15 -29.72 19.80
C ASP A 147 -9.76 -29.69 20.44
N SER A 148 -9.58 -28.91 21.50
CA SER A 148 -8.31 -28.78 22.19
C SER A 148 -8.01 -29.99 23.08
N ASN A 149 -7.15 -30.87 22.53
CA ASN A 149 -6.41 -32.01 23.08
C ASN A 149 -6.99 -33.44 22.91
N VAL A 150 -6.32 -34.16 22.01
CA VAL A 150 -5.97 -35.59 21.98
C VAL A 150 -6.47 -36.38 23.21
N GLY A 151 -7.54 -37.16 23.02
CA GLY A 151 -7.89 -38.28 23.88
C GLY A 151 -9.32 -38.25 24.45
N TYR A 152 -9.92 -37.08 24.64
CA TYR A 152 -11.31 -36.96 25.10
C TYR A 152 -12.04 -35.86 24.33
N GLN A 153 -13.08 -36.25 23.59
CA GLN A 153 -14.04 -35.33 22.97
C GLN A 153 -14.66 -34.48 24.09
N ARG A 154 -14.18 -33.24 24.27
CA ARG A 154 -14.83 -32.29 25.18
C ARG A 154 -16.18 -31.93 24.58
N SER A 155 -17.27 -32.33 25.24
CA SER A 155 -18.61 -31.86 24.90
C SER A 155 -18.63 -30.34 24.99
N LEU A 156 -19.04 -29.66 23.92
CA LEU A 156 -19.17 -28.22 23.91
C LEU A 156 -20.23 -27.78 24.93
N GLY A 157 -19.80 -27.03 25.95
CA GLY A 157 -20.66 -26.57 27.03
C GLY A 157 -20.99 -25.08 26.94
N GLU A 158 -22.01 -24.66 27.68
CA GLU A 158 -22.50 -23.28 27.70
C GLU A 158 -21.39 -22.26 28.05
N GLY A 159 -20.51 -22.60 29.00
CA GLY A 159 -19.38 -21.75 29.38
C GLY A 159 -18.41 -21.45 28.23
N GLN A 160 -18.18 -22.42 27.34
CA GLN A 160 -17.30 -22.24 26.18
C GLN A 160 -17.92 -21.29 25.16
N PHE A 161 -19.21 -21.44 24.89
CA PHE A 161 -19.96 -20.55 24.03
C PHE A 161 -20.01 -19.12 24.57
N ARG A 162 -20.21 -18.93 25.88
CA ARG A 162 -20.16 -17.60 26.51
C ARG A 162 -18.78 -16.94 26.33
N ARG A 163 -17.68 -17.70 26.46
CA ARG A 163 -16.32 -17.20 26.25
C ARG A 163 -16.07 -16.81 24.79
N ALA A 164 -16.44 -17.69 23.86
CA ALA A 164 -16.32 -17.44 22.42
C ALA A 164 -17.14 -16.22 22.01
N ARG A 165 -18.40 -16.15 22.45
CA ARG A 165 -19.30 -15.02 22.20
C ARG A 165 -18.70 -13.69 22.67
N LYS A 166 -18.14 -13.65 23.88
CA LYS A 166 -17.47 -12.44 24.37
C LYS A 166 -16.32 -12.01 23.45
N ALA A 167 -15.43 -12.94 23.07
CA ALA A 167 -14.31 -12.64 22.19
C ALA A 167 -14.76 -12.17 20.80
N LEU A 168 -15.84 -12.75 20.26
CA LEU A 168 -16.44 -12.34 18.98
C LEU A 168 -17.04 -10.92 19.06
N ILE A 169 -17.68 -10.56 20.18
CA ILE A 169 -18.19 -9.21 20.41
C ILE A 169 -17.02 -8.21 20.52
N ASP A 170 -16.00 -8.53 21.31
CA ASP A 170 -14.80 -7.68 21.44
C ASP A 170 -14.11 -7.48 20.09
N LEU A 171 -14.07 -8.53 19.25
CA LEU A 171 -13.54 -8.48 17.88
C LEU A 171 -14.41 -7.57 17.00
N ALA A 172 -15.73 -7.78 17.00
CA ALA A 172 -16.64 -6.97 16.20
C ALA A 172 -16.51 -5.47 16.55
N ILE A 173 -16.40 -5.14 17.84
CA ILE A 173 -16.14 -3.76 18.31
C ILE A 173 -14.79 -3.26 17.80
N GLY A 174 -13.72 -4.05 17.94
CA GLY A 174 -12.38 -3.67 17.53
C GLY A 174 -12.18 -3.52 16.02
N MET A 175 -13.09 -4.07 15.20
CA MET A 175 -13.09 -3.96 13.73
C MET A 175 -13.92 -2.79 13.22
N LEU A 176 -14.70 -2.11 14.07
CA LEU A 176 -15.38 -0.87 13.70
C LEU A 176 -14.36 0.26 13.53
N ASP A 177 -14.52 1.06 12.48
CA ASP A 177 -13.65 2.20 12.18
C ASP A 177 -13.72 3.24 13.32
N GLU A 178 -12.57 3.81 13.71
CA GLU A 178 -12.45 4.78 14.82
C GLU A 178 -13.13 6.13 14.54
N LYS A 179 -13.83 6.28 13.40
CA LYS A 179 -14.52 7.51 13.02
C LYS A 179 -15.51 8.01 14.10
N ASP A 180 -16.01 7.12 14.96
CA ASP A 180 -16.92 7.46 16.07
C ASP A 180 -16.35 7.19 17.49
N SER A 181 -15.09 6.76 17.62
CA SER A 181 -14.55 6.22 18.88
C SER A 181 -13.75 7.23 19.70
N GLY A 182 -14.31 8.42 19.95
CA GLY A 182 -13.71 9.41 20.85
C GLY A 182 -13.66 9.00 22.34
N GLN A 183 -14.24 7.86 22.75
CA GLN A 183 -14.41 7.51 24.18
C GLN A 183 -14.18 6.03 24.56
N ALA A 184 -13.87 5.11 23.65
CA ALA A 184 -14.00 3.67 23.95
C ALA A 184 -12.75 2.95 24.49
N LEU A 185 -11.55 3.55 24.46
CA LEU A 185 -10.32 2.89 24.97
C LEU A 185 -10.08 3.09 26.49
N ALA A 186 -11.05 3.66 27.21
CA ALA A 186 -10.99 3.83 28.66
C ALA A 186 -11.58 2.66 29.48
N HIS A 187 -12.01 1.56 28.85
CA HIS A 187 -12.40 0.35 29.58
C HIS A 187 -11.17 -0.53 29.88
N ARG A 188 -10.26 0.00 30.69
CA ARG A 188 -9.26 -0.83 31.36
C ARG A 188 -9.96 -1.71 32.40
N ASN A 189 -9.71 -3.01 32.27
CA ASN A 189 -10.00 -4.10 33.22
C ASN A 189 -10.00 -3.63 34.68
N ARG A 190 -11.17 -3.69 35.34
CA ARG A 190 -11.27 -3.69 36.81
C ARG A 190 -10.71 -5.01 37.32
N SER A 191 -9.43 -5.03 37.66
CA SER A 191 -8.84 -6.09 38.48
C SER A 191 -9.13 -5.82 39.96
N PHE A 192 -9.57 -6.87 40.65
CA PHE A 192 -9.79 -7.01 42.09
C PHE A 192 -8.95 -6.08 42.98
N GLY A 193 -9.60 -5.11 43.62
CA GLY A 193 -9.08 -4.34 44.75
C GLY A 193 -9.71 -4.85 46.05
N ARG A 194 -8.89 -5.50 46.88
CA ARG A 194 -9.26 -5.98 48.22
C ARG A 194 -9.56 -4.77 49.13
N HIS A 195 -10.64 -4.89 49.90
CA HIS A 195 -11.00 -4.01 51.01
C HIS A 195 -9.79 -3.84 51.96
N ASN A 196 -9.44 -2.60 52.31
CA ASN A 196 -8.73 -2.33 53.57
C ASN A 196 -9.17 -0.97 54.12
N THR A 197 -9.88 -1.05 55.24
CA THR A 197 -10.23 0.04 56.15
C THR A 197 -9.05 0.35 57.05
N SER A 198 -8.51 1.58 57.01
CA SER A 198 -7.81 2.20 58.15
C SER A 198 -7.34 3.63 57.84
N GLY A 199 -7.97 4.60 58.52
CA GLY A 199 -7.29 5.61 59.36
C GLY A 199 -6.43 6.72 58.73
N SER A 200 -6.87 7.95 59.00
CA SER A 200 -6.07 9.14 59.35
C SER A 200 -5.68 10.17 58.26
N HIS A 201 -6.21 11.38 58.48
CA HIS A 201 -5.76 12.73 58.15
C HIS A 201 -4.39 12.93 57.46
N SER A 202 -4.41 13.69 56.34
CA SER A 202 -3.63 14.94 56.21
C SER A 202 -4.14 15.78 55.04
N LYS A 203 -4.31 17.09 55.28
CA LYS A 203 -4.37 18.14 54.26
C LYS A 203 -3.05 18.15 53.48
N ASP A 204 -3.13 18.31 52.16
CA ASP A 204 -2.46 19.42 51.46
C ASP A 204 -2.78 19.41 49.95
N HIS A 205 -3.27 20.56 49.50
CA HIS A 205 -3.48 20.91 48.11
C HIS A 205 -2.14 21.14 47.43
N HIS A 206 -1.70 20.17 46.63
CA HIS A 206 -0.85 20.44 45.48
C HIS A 206 -1.35 19.62 44.30
N HIS A 207 -1.73 20.31 43.23
CA HIS A 207 -1.93 19.77 41.89
C HIS A 207 -0.63 19.12 41.41
N ARG A 208 -0.37 17.89 41.83
CA ARG A 208 0.53 16.98 41.13
C ARG A 208 -0.32 16.28 40.08
N SER A 209 -0.25 16.83 38.86
CA SER A 209 -0.49 16.11 37.62
C SER A 209 0.19 14.74 37.73
N LEU A 210 -0.59 13.73 38.11
CA LEU A 210 -0.13 12.35 38.15
C LEU A 210 0.23 12.00 36.72
N GLY A 211 1.53 11.79 36.54
CA GLY A 211 2.18 11.63 35.26
C GLY A 211 1.35 10.77 34.33
N HIS A 212 1.12 11.31 33.13
CA HIS A 212 0.95 10.51 31.95
C HIS A 212 2.02 9.43 31.98
N PHE A 213 1.63 8.22 32.38
CA PHE A 213 2.40 7.04 32.04
C PHE A 213 2.54 7.12 30.53
N ARG A 214 3.75 7.50 30.09
CA ARG A 214 4.21 7.36 28.72
C ARG A 214 4.28 5.86 28.46
N SER A 215 3.11 5.28 28.27
CA SER A 215 2.94 4.21 27.31
C SER A 215 3.67 4.68 26.06
N LEU A 216 4.76 4.01 25.70
CA LEU A 216 5.34 4.08 24.36
C LEU A 216 4.38 3.41 23.36
N SER A 217 3.08 3.64 23.50
CA SER A 217 2.14 3.45 22.41
C SER A 217 2.54 4.49 21.39
N TRP A 218 3.18 4.04 20.33
CA TRP A 218 3.43 4.79 19.11
C TRP A 218 2.10 5.08 18.38
N SER A 219 1.08 5.51 19.13
CA SER A 219 -0.21 5.90 18.59
C SER A 219 0.04 7.13 17.73
N VAL A 220 -0.36 7.03 16.47
CA VAL A 220 -0.35 8.16 15.56
C VAL A 220 -1.18 9.31 16.15
N SER A 221 -0.71 10.55 16.00
CA SER A 221 -1.42 11.74 16.49
C SER A 221 -2.85 11.75 15.97
N ARG A 222 -3.80 12.21 16.79
CA ARG A 222 -5.22 12.43 16.40
C ARG A 222 -5.39 13.33 15.16
N SER A 223 -4.36 14.09 14.79
CA SER A 223 -4.33 14.95 13.60
C SER A 223 -3.85 14.26 12.31
N TRP A 224 -3.42 12.99 12.38
CA TRP A 224 -2.94 12.26 11.22
C TRP A 224 -4.08 11.75 10.34
N SER A 225 -3.81 11.64 9.05
CA SER A 225 -4.75 11.20 8.04
C SER A 225 -3.97 10.55 6.90
N ALA A 226 -4.29 9.31 6.58
CA ALA A 226 -3.68 8.60 5.46
C ALA A 226 -3.96 9.35 4.14
N ALA A 227 -5.19 9.82 3.94
CA ALA A 227 -5.58 10.60 2.77
C ALA A 227 -4.72 11.86 2.59
N ARG A 228 -4.46 12.61 3.67
CA ARG A 228 -3.57 13.80 3.61
C ARG A 228 -2.13 13.43 3.28
N GLN A 229 -1.62 12.33 3.82
CA GLN A 229 -0.26 11.86 3.49
C GLN A 229 -0.15 11.45 2.02
N LEU A 230 -1.15 10.72 1.51
CA LEU A 230 -1.19 10.32 0.10
C LEU A 230 -1.33 11.53 -0.83
N GLN A 231 -2.16 12.51 -0.48
CA GLN A 231 -2.23 13.80 -1.18
C GLN A 231 -0.87 14.52 -1.16
N ALA A 232 -0.18 14.55 -0.03
CA ALA A 232 1.14 15.18 0.08
C ALA A 232 2.21 14.46 -0.78
N ILE A 233 2.16 13.13 -0.88
CA ILE A 233 3.04 12.35 -1.76
C ILE A 233 2.74 12.68 -3.24
N GLY A 234 1.46 12.74 -3.61
CA GLY A 234 1.03 13.03 -4.98
C GLY A 234 1.11 14.52 -5.37
N ASN A 235 1.27 15.42 -4.40
CA ASN A 235 1.30 16.85 -4.65
C ASN A 235 2.50 17.22 -5.54
N ASN A 236 2.23 18.03 -6.58
CA ASN A 236 3.22 18.43 -7.58
C ASN A 236 3.94 17.26 -8.28
N LEU A 237 3.38 16.04 -8.29
CA LEU A 237 3.91 14.91 -9.05
C LEU A 237 3.41 14.99 -10.49
N ALA A 238 4.10 15.76 -11.33
CA ALA A 238 3.76 15.96 -12.73
C ALA A 238 4.74 15.21 -13.66
N ALA A 239 4.22 14.70 -14.79
CA ALA A 239 5.05 14.07 -15.79
C ALA A 239 6.02 15.11 -16.40
N PRO A 240 7.30 14.75 -16.59
CA PRO A 240 8.29 15.69 -17.08
C PRO A 240 8.01 16.07 -18.53
N ARG A 241 8.12 17.36 -18.83
CA ARG A 241 7.92 17.89 -20.19
C ARG A 241 9.15 17.62 -21.06
N GLY A 242 8.99 17.63 -22.38
CA GLY A 242 10.10 17.35 -23.31
C GLY A 242 11.34 18.23 -23.08
N ASN A 243 11.16 19.51 -22.76
CA ASN A 243 12.25 20.42 -22.41
C ASN A 243 12.92 20.07 -21.07
N GLU A 244 12.18 19.58 -20.08
CA GLU A 244 12.72 19.14 -18.79
C GLU A 244 13.50 17.83 -18.94
N VAL A 245 13.00 16.91 -19.78
CA VAL A 245 13.70 15.67 -20.13
C VAL A 245 15.03 15.98 -20.81
N LEU A 246 15.05 16.89 -21.78
CA LEU A 246 16.28 17.33 -22.44
C LEU A 246 17.25 18.03 -21.47
N ALA A 247 16.75 18.93 -20.61
CA ALA A 247 17.57 19.65 -19.63
C ALA A 247 18.19 18.74 -18.55
N THR A 248 17.61 17.56 -18.33
CA THR A 248 18.06 16.59 -17.31
C THR A 248 18.76 15.38 -17.90
N ASN A 249 19.06 15.38 -19.21
CA ASN A 249 19.59 14.21 -19.93
C ASN A 249 18.74 12.95 -19.68
N GLY A 250 17.43 13.10 -19.62
CA GLY A 250 16.47 12.02 -19.37
C GLY A 250 16.20 11.70 -17.91
N LEU A 251 17.03 12.13 -16.96
CA LEU A 251 16.95 11.72 -15.55
C LEU A 251 15.67 12.15 -14.82
N ALA A 252 14.93 13.14 -15.32
CA ALA A 252 13.61 13.47 -14.78
C ALA A 252 12.59 12.30 -14.92
N VAL A 253 12.75 11.45 -15.94
CA VAL A 253 11.87 10.30 -16.20
C VAL A 253 11.93 9.23 -15.10
N PRO A 254 13.11 8.71 -14.71
CA PRO A 254 13.19 7.74 -13.62
C PRO A 254 12.74 8.33 -12.27
N VAL A 255 12.99 9.63 -12.00
CA VAL A 255 12.49 10.29 -10.79
C VAL A 255 10.97 10.34 -10.75
N TYR A 256 10.32 10.74 -11.85
CA TYR A 256 8.87 10.74 -11.98
C TYR A 256 8.27 9.33 -11.85
N THR A 257 8.92 8.34 -12.48
CA THR A 257 8.52 6.93 -12.42
C THR A 257 8.56 6.42 -10.99
N MET A 258 9.67 6.61 -10.29
CA MET A 258 9.82 6.16 -8.91
C MET A 258 8.87 6.91 -7.97
N GLY A 259 8.62 8.20 -8.20
CA GLY A 259 7.61 8.97 -7.47
C GLY A 259 6.19 8.43 -7.66
N SER A 260 5.84 8.00 -8.87
CA SER A 260 4.54 7.40 -9.19
C SER A 260 4.39 6.01 -8.57
N VAL A 261 5.46 5.20 -8.63
CA VAL A 261 5.53 3.88 -7.98
C VAL A 261 5.39 4.02 -6.46
N LEU A 262 6.09 4.97 -5.84
CA LEU A 262 5.98 5.28 -4.41
C LEU A 262 4.54 5.64 -4.03
N LEU A 263 3.92 6.57 -4.76
CA LEU A 263 2.53 6.97 -4.52
C LEU A 263 1.58 5.78 -4.61
N PHE A 264 1.70 4.96 -5.65
CA PHE A 264 0.85 3.79 -5.86
C PHE A 264 1.00 2.77 -4.73
N VAL A 265 2.24 2.43 -4.36
CA VAL A 265 2.52 1.44 -3.31
C VAL A 265 1.98 1.92 -1.96
N MET A 266 2.24 3.18 -1.59
CA MET A 266 1.72 3.74 -0.34
C MET A 266 0.19 3.80 -0.33
N TRP A 267 -0.44 4.15 -1.46
CA TRP A 267 -1.89 4.14 -1.61
C TRP A 267 -2.48 2.73 -1.48
N ALA A 268 -1.87 1.73 -2.12
CA ALA A 268 -2.33 0.35 -2.05
C ALA A 268 -2.17 -0.25 -0.64
N LEU A 269 -1.09 0.10 0.09
CA LEU A 269 -0.93 -0.28 1.49
C LEU A 269 -2.02 0.33 2.37
N VAL A 270 -2.31 1.63 2.21
CA VAL A 270 -3.40 2.32 2.92
C VAL A 270 -4.76 1.70 2.58
N ALA A 271 -4.97 1.25 1.34
CA ALA A 271 -6.19 0.56 0.95
C ALA A 271 -6.32 -0.81 1.63
N ALA A 272 -5.24 -1.61 1.63
CA ALA A 272 -5.23 -2.98 2.15
C ALA A 272 -5.35 -3.01 3.67
N ILE A 273 -4.52 -2.25 4.39
CA ILE A 273 -4.29 -2.40 5.83
C ILE A 273 -5.06 -1.32 6.62
N PRO A 274 -5.61 -1.64 7.80
CA PRO A 274 -6.32 -0.68 8.62
C PRO A 274 -5.47 0.54 8.96
N CYS A 275 -6.00 1.72 8.66
CA CYS A 275 -5.39 2.98 9.05
C CYS A 275 -6.45 4.10 9.06
N GLN A 276 -6.17 5.16 9.80
CA GLN A 276 -7.08 6.28 10.00
C GLN A 276 -7.26 7.13 8.72
N ASP A 277 -8.50 7.49 8.40
CA ASP A 277 -8.87 8.39 7.30
C ASP A 277 -8.23 7.98 5.95
N ARG A 278 -8.49 6.73 5.54
CA ARG A 278 -7.91 6.11 4.32
C ARG A 278 -8.13 6.90 3.05
N GLY A 279 -9.30 7.56 2.93
CA GLY A 279 -9.72 8.39 1.80
C GLY A 279 -9.10 8.00 0.46
N LEU A 280 -9.59 6.92 -0.17
CA LEU A 280 -9.01 6.35 -1.40
C LEU A 280 -9.18 7.22 -2.66
N GLN A 281 -9.51 8.50 -2.53
CA GLN A 281 -9.78 9.45 -3.62
C GLN A 281 -8.49 10.05 -4.21
N VAL A 282 -7.43 9.25 -4.33
CA VAL A 282 -6.19 9.69 -4.98
C VAL A 282 -6.36 9.55 -6.49
N HIS A 283 -6.21 10.65 -7.23
CA HIS A 283 -6.29 10.64 -8.68
C HIS A 283 -4.92 10.36 -9.30
N PHE A 284 -4.77 9.20 -9.94
CA PHE A 284 -3.58 8.86 -10.72
C PHE A 284 -3.70 9.39 -12.15
N ASN A 285 -3.27 10.63 -12.37
CA ASN A 285 -3.22 11.23 -13.71
C ASN A 285 -1.87 10.95 -14.39
N VAL A 286 -1.63 9.70 -14.76
CA VAL A 286 -0.38 9.26 -15.42
C VAL A 286 -0.55 9.22 -16.94
N PRO A 287 0.33 9.85 -17.73
CA PRO A 287 0.31 9.75 -19.19
C PRO A 287 0.53 8.32 -19.68
N ARG A 288 -0.27 7.88 -20.66
CA ARG A 288 -0.22 6.52 -21.25
C ARG A 288 1.07 6.23 -22.05
N GLN A 289 1.90 7.24 -22.28
CA GLN A 289 3.18 7.10 -23.00
C GLN A 289 4.23 6.28 -22.23
N PHE A 290 4.11 6.19 -20.91
CA PHE A 290 5.01 5.37 -20.10
C PHE A 290 4.56 3.91 -20.12
N PRO A 291 5.46 2.93 -20.34
CA PRO A 291 5.07 1.52 -20.47
C PRO A 291 4.46 0.93 -19.20
N TRP A 292 4.88 1.39 -18.03
CA TRP A 292 4.35 0.97 -16.72
C TRP A 292 3.00 1.60 -16.38
N SER A 293 2.54 2.61 -17.14
CA SER A 293 1.31 3.34 -16.81
C SER A 293 0.07 2.44 -16.87
N ALA A 294 -0.05 1.62 -17.92
CA ALA A 294 -1.18 0.71 -18.11
C ALA A 294 -1.35 -0.33 -16.99
N PRO A 295 -0.33 -1.12 -16.59
CA PRO A 295 -0.51 -2.08 -15.50
C PRO A 295 -0.78 -1.43 -14.14
N ILE A 296 -0.17 -0.27 -13.84
CA ILE A 296 -0.46 0.47 -12.60
C ILE A 296 -1.90 0.99 -12.58
N LEU A 297 -2.38 1.58 -13.68
CA LEU A 297 -3.77 2.07 -13.78
C LEU A 297 -4.77 0.92 -13.70
N CYS A 298 -4.47 -0.23 -14.32
CA CYS A 298 -5.29 -1.42 -14.21
C CYS A 298 -5.42 -1.90 -12.75
N LEU A 299 -4.31 -1.98 -12.02
CA LEU A 299 -4.34 -2.33 -10.59
C LEU A 299 -5.12 -1.31 -9.75
N HIS A 300 -4.92 -0.02 -10.04
CA HIS A 300 -5.65 1.05 -9.36
C HIS A 300 -7.17 0.91 -9.57
N GLU A 301 -7.62 0.66 -10.80
CA GLU A 301 -9.04 0.42 -11.11
C GLU A 301 -9.58 -0.82 -10.38
N ARG A 302 -8.86 -1.95 -10.42
CA ARG A 302 -9.26 -3.19 -9.73
C ARG A 302 -9.40 -3.01 -8.22
N ILE A 303 -8.47 -2.29 -7.59
CA ILE A 303 -8.52 -2.00 -6.15
C ILE A 303 -9.69 -1.06 -5.82
N LEU A 304 -9.99 -0.07 -6.69
CA LEU A 304 -11.15 0.80 -6.53
C LEU A 304 -12.49 0.06 -6.73
N GLU A 305 -12.56 -0.90 -7.65
CA GLU A 305 -13.72 -1.77 -7.79
C GLU A 305 -13.92 -2.63 -6.54
N GLU A 306 -12.84 -3.18 -6.01
CA GLU A 306 -12.87 -3.97 -4.78
C GLU A 306 -13.26 -3.13 -3.55
N SER A 307 -12.82 -1.86 -3.50
CA SER A 307 -13.24 -0.93 -2.46
C SER A 307 -14.74 -0.64 -2.53
N LYS A 308 -15.29 -0.33 -3.71
CA LYS A 308 -16.74 -0.11 -3.92
C LYS A 308 -17.57 -1.35 -3.57
N ARG A 309 -17.06 -2.55 -3.86
CA ARG A 309 -17.70 -3.82 -3.49
C ARG A 309 -17.81 -3.99 -1.97
N ARG A 310 -16.85 -3.42 -1.23
CA ARG A 310 -16.71 -3.57 0.23
C ARG A 310 -17.20 -2.35 1.04
N ASP A 311 -17.41 -1.20 0.41
CA ASP A 311 -17.78 0.07 1.04
C ASP A 311 -19.15 0.02 1.75
N ARG A 312 -20.05 -0.89 1.33
CA ARG A 312 -21.34 -1.13 1.99
C ARG A 312 -21.23 -1.65 3.44
N LYS A 313 -20.02 -1.91 3.94
CA LYS A 313 -19.78 -2.60 5.22
C LYS A 313 -18.92 -1.84 6.24
N ASN A 314 -18.57 -0.56 6.00
CA ASN A 314 -17.62 0.18 6.85
C ASN A 314 -16.34 -0.64 7.14
N ALA A 315 -15.85 -1.37 6.14
CA ALA A 315 -14.72 -2.28 6.32
C ALA A 315 -13.46 -1.48 6.69
N CYS A 316 -12.75 -1.88 7.74
CA CYS A 316 -11.55 -1.20 8.24
C CYS A 316 -10.31 -1.38 7.35
N GLY A 317 -10.33 -2.30 6.38
CA GLY A 317 -9.26 -2.58 5.43
C GLY A 317 -9.78 -3.38 4.22
N LEU A 318 -9.05 -3.40 3.10
CA LEU A 318 -9.41 -4.22 1.93
C LEU A 318 -8.67 -5.57 1.87
N LEU A 319 -7.77 -5.83 2.82
CA LEU A 319 -7.02 -7.09 2.88
C LEU A 319 -7.99 -8.28 2.90
N ARG A 320 -7.68 -9.31 2.10
CA ARG A 320 -8.53 -10.50 1.97
C ARG A 320 -8.73 -11.22 3.31
N GLU A 321 -7.67 -11.38 4.08
CA GLU A 321 -7.68 -12.10 5.36
C GLU A 321 -8.53 -11.39 6.42
N ILE A 322 -8.58 -10.05 6.41
CA ILE A 322 -9.47 -9.26 7.28
C ILE A 322 -10.93 -9.61 6.97
N TYR A 323 -11.29 -9.68 5.70
CA TYR A 323 -12.65 -10.03 5.30
C TYR A 323 -13.03 -11.47 5.63
N GLN A 324 -12.09 -12.42 5.48
CA GLN A 324 -12.33 -13.79 5.90
C GLN A 324 -12.56 -13.86 7.41
N MET A 325 -11.77 -13.13 8.20
CA MET A 325 -11.98 -12.99 9.63
C MET A 325 -13.34 -12.38 9.98
N GLU A 326 -13.77 -11.29 9.34
CA GLU A 326 -15.12 -10.72 9.54
C GLU A 326 -16.22 -11.73 9.22
N LYS A 327 -16.07 -12.47 8.12
CA LYS A 327 -17.04 -13.47 7.68
C LYS A 327 -17.13 -14.61 8.69
N CYS A 328 -16.00 -15.19 9.10
CA CYS A 328 -15.95 -16.26 10.09
C CYS A 328 -16.48 -15.79 11.44
N SER A 329 -16.10 -14.60 11.89
CA SER A 329 -16.55 -14.00 13.15
C SER A 329 -18.07 -13.83 13.18
N ARG A 330 -18.66 -13.21 12.15
CA ARG A 330 -20.10 -13.00 12.06
C ARG A 330 -20.87 -14.32 12.07
N LEU A 331 -20.43 -15.28 11.26
CA LEU A 331 -21.06 -16.59 11.14
C LEU A 331 -20.98 -17.40 12.45
N LEU A 332 -19.84 -17.37 13.15
CA LEU A 332 -19.70 -18.00 14.46
C LEU A 332 -20.50 -17.28 15.54
N GLY A 333 -20.64 -15.95 15.44
CA GLY A 333 -21.48 -15.15 16.34
C GLY A 333 -22.96 -15.51 16.23
N GLU A 334 -23.48 -15.59 15.01
CA GLU A 334 -24.85 -16.03 14.72
C GLU A 334 -25.11 -17.44 15.26
N LEU A 335 -24.15 -18.36 15.06
CA LEU A 335 -24.25 -19.70 15.63
C LEU A 335 -24.29 -19.66 17.14
N ALA A 336 -23.36 -18.94 17.77
CA ALA A 336 -23.27 -18.82 19.22
C ALA A 336 -24.53 -18.22 19.87
N ASP A 337 -25.25 -17.34 19.18
CA ASP A 337 -26.52 -16.78 19.62
C ASP A 337 -27.71 -17.75 19.42
N SER A 338 -27.62 -18.66 18.44
CA SER A 338 -28.70 -19.61 18.10
C SER A 338 -28.68 -20.92 18.90
N VAL A 339 -27.59 -21.23 19.61
CA VAL A 339 -27.44 -22.50 20.35
C VAL A 339 -28.33 -22.53 21.59
N GLN A 340 -29.05 -23.65 21.77
CA GLN A 340 -29.70 -24.03 23.01
C GLN A 340 -29.03 -25.28 23.55
N PHE A 341 -28.87 -25.37 24.88
CA PHE A 341 -28.22 -26.51 25.53
C PHE A 341 -29.25 -27.50 26.10
N PRO A 342 -29.02 -28.82 25.97
CA PRO A 342 -27.88 -29.47 25.34
C PRO A 342 -27.85 -29.32 23.80
N LEU A 343 -26.65 -29.22 23.22
CA LEU A 343 -26.44 -29.06 21.78
C LEU A 343 -26.95 -30.27 20.99
N SER A 344 -27.58 -30.01 19.84
CA SER A 344 -27.87 -31.06 18.87
C SER A 344 -26.61 -31.45 18.09
N GLU A 345 -26.53 -32.71 17.65
CA GLU A 345 -25.38 -33.21 16.87
C GLU A 345 -25.17 -32.43 15.56
N ASP A 346 -26.24 -31.95 14.93
CA ASP A 346 -26.17 -31.12 13.72
C ASP A 346 -25.51 -29.77 14.01
N LYS A 347 -25.89 -29.13 15.12
CA LYS A 347 -25.32 -27.83 15.53
C LYS A 347 -23.87 -27.98 15.98
N GLU A 348 -23.54 -29.06 16.68
CA GLU A 348 -22.15 -29.35 17.03
C GLU A 348 -21.28 -29.55 15.79
N ARG A 349 -21.78 -30.29 14.78
CA ARG A 349 -21.08 -30.45 13.49
C ARG A 349 -20.92 -29.12 12.75
N GLU A 350 -21.95 -28.29 12.71
CA GLU A 350 -21.90 -26.98 12.09
C GLU A 350 -20.86 -26.08 12.75
N VAL A 351 -20.80 -26.05 14.08
CA VAL A 351 -19.81 -25.29 14.84
C VAL A 351 -18.40 -25.78 14.55
N LYS A 352 -18.15 -27.10 14.59
CA LYS A 352 -16.83 -27.68 14.28
C LYS A 352 -16.36 -27.33 12.87
N GLN A 353 -17.27 -27.36 11.89
CA GLN A 353 -16.95 -26.95 10.53
C GLN A 353 -16.53 -25.46 10.45
N ARG A 354 -17.25 -24.57 11.13
CA ARG A 354 -16.90 -23.14 11.15
C ARG A 354 -15.62 -22.83 11.94
N VAL A 355 -15.35 -23.58 13.00
CA VAL A 355 -14.08 -23.49 13.75
C VAL A 355 -12.91 -23.91 12.87
N LYS A 356 -13.08 -24.95 12.04
CA LYS A 356 -12.05 -25.36 11.06
C LYS A 356 -11.80 -24.30 9.98
N GLU A 357 -12.84 -23.63 9.50
CA GLU A 357 -12.68 -22.48 8.59
C GLU A 357 -11.94 -21.32 9.27
N LEU A 358 -12.22 -21.06 10.55
CA LEU A 358 -11.52 -20.06 11.33
C LEU A 358 -10.04 -20.40 11.53
N GLU A 359 -9.72 -21.67 11.78
CA GLU A 359 -8.35 -22.17 11.91
C GLU A 359 -7.52 -21.86 10.65
N GLN A 360 -8.06 -22.11 9.46
CA GLN A 360 -7.40 -21.80 8.19
C GLN A 360 -7.07 -20.31 8.04
N VAL A 361 -7.98 -19.42 8.46
CA VAL A 361 -7.75 -17.97 8.45
C VAL A 361 -6.64 -17.57 9.42
N LEU A 362 -6.66 -18.16 10.62
CA LEU A 362 -5.64 -17.91 11.65
C LEU A 362 -4.25 -18.38 11.20
N ASP A 363 -4.16 -19.54 10.54
CA ASP A 363 -2.90 -20.08 10.04
C ASP A 363 -2.32 -19.18 8.94
N ALA A 364 -3.13 -18.75 7.97
CA ALA A 364 -2.70 -17.80 6.95
C ALA A 364 -2.19 -16.48 7.57
N LEU A 365 -2.87 -15.96 8.60
CA LEU A 365 -2.42 -14.78 9.35
C LEU A 365 -1.10 -15.03 10.09
N LYS A 366 -0.91 -16.20 10.72
CA LYS A 366 0.33 -16.54 11.44
C LYS A 366 1.53 -16.64 10.49
N GLU A 367 1.33 -17.23 9.32
CA GLU A 367 2.40 -17.46 8.36
C GLU A 367 2.88 -16.16 7.70
N ASP A 368 1.97 -15.29 7.29
CA ASP A 368 2.32 -14.16 6.41
C ASP A 368 2.41 -12.79 7.09
N LEU A 369 1.77 -12.59 8.26
CA LEU A 369 1.71 -11.26 8.89
C LEU A 369 3.07 -10.80 9.44
N GLU A 370 3.85 -11.73 10.01
CA GLU A 370 5.21 -11.45 10.49
C GLU A 370 6.19 -11.13 9.34
N PRO A 371 6.26 -11.92 8.24
CA PRO A 371 6.99 -11.54 7.04
C PRO A 371 6.58 -10.17 6.47
N LEU A 372 5.29 -9.87 6.43
CA LEU A 372 4.80 -8.57 5.95
C LEU A 372 5.33 -7.42 6.81
N GLU A 373 5.25 -7.52 8.14
CA GLU A 373 5.77 -6.48 9.02
C GLU A 373 7.28 -6.25 8.82
N LYS A 374 8.05 -7.34 8.66
CA LYS A 374 9.49 -7.25 8.36
C LYS A 374 9.76 -6.54 7.05
N GLN A 375 8.99 -6.82 5.99
CA GLN A 375 9.12 -6.13 4.71
C GLN A 375 8.74 -4.65 4.80
N VAL A 376 7.69 -4.28 5.54
CA VAL A 376 7.35 -2.87 5.78
C VAL A 376 8.49 -2.14 6.50
N ARG A 377 9.13 -2.79 7.49
CA ARG A 377 10.32 -2.25 8.17
C ARG A 377 11.51 -2.13 7.23
N GLU A 378 11.71 -3.08 6.33
CA GLU A 378 12.76 -3.00 5.31
C GLU A 378 12.54 -1.82 4.36
N VAL A 379 11.31 -1.63 3.87
CA VAL A 379 10.93 -0.46 3.06
C VAL A 379 11.23 0.85 3.81
N PHE A 380 10.84 0.94 5.08
CA PHE A 380 11.14 2.09 5.92
C PHE A 380 12.65 2.36 5.99
N HIS A 381 13.45 1.34 6.30
CA HIS A 381 14.91 1.50 6.42
C HIS A 381 15.57 1.83 5.08
N ARG A 382 15.14 1.23 3.96
CA ARG A 382 15.69 1.57 2.65
C ARG A 382 15.36 3.00 2.23
N ILE A 383 14.17 3.51 2.57
CA ILE A 383 13.84 4.92 2.32
C ILE A 383 14.76 5.84 3.14
N VAL A 384 14.91 5.57 4.45
CA VAL A 384 15.79 6.37 5.31
C VAL A 384 17.21 6.36 4.78
N ARG A 385 17.75 5.17 4.47
CA ARG A 385 19.11 5.00 3.94
C ARG A 385 19.31 5.75 2.63
N SER A 386 18.41 5.57 1.65
CA SER A 386 18.48 6.24 0.35
C SER A 386 18.46 7.76 0.48
N ARG A 387 17.65 8.29 1.40
CA ARG A 387 17.61 9.74 1.68
C ARG A 387 18.88 10.24 2.35
N THR A 388 19.40 9.52 3.36
CA THR A 388 20.64 9.91 4.04
C THR A 388 21.82 9.90 3.07
N GLU A 389 22.00 8.82 2.30
CA GLU A 389 23.06 8.72 1.29
C GLU A 389 22.93 9.83 0.22
N GLY A 390 21.69 10.11 -0.22
CA GLY A 390 21.39 11.21 -1.12
C GLY A 390 21.82 12.57 -0.55
N LEU A 391 21.33 12.93 0.64
CA LEU A 391 21.63 14.21 1.30
C LEU A 391 23.11 14.39 1.63
N ASP A 392 23.79 13.34 2.10
CA ASP A 392 25.23 13.38 2.40
C ASP A 392 26.06 13.63 1.14
N SER A 393 25.61 13.10 -0.01
CA SER A 393 26.26 13.35 -1.29
C SER A 393 26.15 14.82 -1.74
N PHE A 394 25.04 15.50 -1.42
CA PHE A 394 24.86 16.94 -1.68
C PHE A 394 25.69 17.81 -0.71
N ALA A 395 25.77 17.43 0.57
CA ALA A 395 26.51 18.18 1.59
C ALA A 395 28.02 18.24 1.30
N ARG A 396 28.63 17.13 0.83
CA ARG A 396 30.06 17.10 0.50
C ARG A 396 30.44 17.87 -0.77
N GLY A 397 29.46 18.27 -1.60
CA GLY A 397 29.70 19.08 -2.80
C GLY A 397 29.83 20.59 -2.54
N HIS A 398 29.48 21.05 -1.33
CA HIS A 398 29.49 22.48 -0.96
C HIS A 398 30.75 22.93 -0.22
N ASN A 399 31.70 22.02 0.05
CA ASN A 399 33.03 22.38 0.54
C ASN A 399 34.03 22.28 -0.63
N PRO A 400 34.41 23.39 -1.27
CA PRO A 400 35.61 23.40 -2.08
C PRO A 400 36.82 23.33 -1.12
N GLU A 401 37.68 22.34 -1.28
CA GLU A 401 39.10 22.50 -0.92
C GLU A 401 39.79 23.39 -1.95
#